data_AF-A0A947CNZ2-F1
#
_entry.id   AF-A0A947CNZ2-F1
#
_cell.length_a   1.000
_cell.length_b   1.000
_cell.length_c   1.000
_cell.angle_alpha   90.00
_cell.angle_beta   90.00
_cell.angle_gamma   90.00
#
_symmetry.space_group_name_H-M   'P 1'
#
loop_
_entity.id
_entity.type
_entity.pdbx_description
1 polymer ?
#
loop_
_entity_poly.entity_id
_entity_poly.type
_entity_poly.pdbx_seq_one_letter_code
_entity_poly.pdbx_strand_id
1 'polypeptide(L)' 'MRRAPLWIAISSLALLCSCARVKPYQREHLSRPSMSGERDPGEQRFEQHTRGSREGADGGTGEAGGGCGCN' A
#
# COMPACT_ATOMS: atom_id res chain seq x y z
N MET A 1 2.06 20.10 35.29
CA MET A 1 2.69 19.00 34.50
C MET A 1 1.89 17.69 34.46
N ARG A 2 0.89 17.47 35.34
CA ARG A 2 0.08 16.22 35.39
C ARG A 2 -0.95 16.02 34.25
N ARG A 3 -1.24 17.05 33.44
CA ARG A 3 -2.21 16.96 32.33
C ARG A 3 -1.59 16.52 31.01
N ALA A 4 -0.27 16.60 30.86
CA ALA A 4 0.47 16.18 29.66
C ALA A 4 0.20 14.73 29.23
N PRO A 5 0.18 13.71 30.13
CA PRO A 5 -0.10 12.33 29.70
C PRO A 5 -1.54 12.15 29.21
N LEU A 6 -2.50 12.93 29.73
CA LEU A 6 -3.89 12.90 29.28
C LEU A 6 -4.02 13.42 27.85
N TRP A 7 -3.33 14.52 27.51
CA TRP A 7 -3.32 15.07 26.16
C TRP A 7 -2.64 14.14 25.15
N ILE A 8 -1.56 13.46 25.54
CA ILE A 8 -0.87 12.48 24.70
C ILE A 8 -1.79 11.27 24.42
N ALA A 9 -2.48 10.76 25.45
CA ALA A 9 -3.41 9.64 25.30
C ALA A 9 -4.63 9.98 24.42
N ILE A 10 -5.15 11.21 24.53
CA ILE A 10 -6.26 11.66 23.67
C ILE A 10 -5.79 11.79 22.21
N SER A 11 -4.59 12.35 21.99
CA SER A 11 -4.02 12.49 20.65
C SER A 11 -3.73 11.14 19.99
N SER A 12 -3.24 10.16 20.75
CA SER A 12 -2.98 8.83 20.20
C SER A 12 -4.27 8.12 19.82
N LEU A 13 -5.31 8.20 20.65
CA LEU A 13 -6.61 7.56 20.38
C LEU A 13 -7.29 8.11 19.12
N ALA A 14 -7.16 9.41 18.84
CA ALA A 14 -7.71 10.03 17.63
C ALA A 14 -7.10 9.45 16.33
N LEU A 15 -5.83 9.05 16.35
CA LEU A 15 -5.15 8.51 15.16
C LEU A 15 -5.65 7.12 14.77
N LEU A 16 -6.13 6.32 15.73
CA LEU A 16 -6.65 4.97 15.48
C LEU A 16 -8.04 4.97 14.81
N CYS A 17 -8.76 6.09 14.79
CA CYS A 17 -10.13 6.15 14.27
C CYS A 17 -10.22 6.49 12.76
N SER A 18 -9.11 6.44 12.02
CA SER A 18 -9.05 6.86 10.62
C SER A 18 -9.54 5.84 9.59
N CYS A 19 -9.81 4.59 9.99
CA CYS A 19 -10.26 3.54 9.08
C CYS A 19 -11.78 3.63 8.81
N ALA A 20 -12.17 4.11 7.62
CA ALA A 20 -13.56 4.14 7.16
C ALA A 20 -13.90 2.91 6.31
N ARG A 21 -15.02 2.23 6.61
CA ARG A 21 -15.55 1.14 5.78
C ARG A 21 -16.31 1.72 4.59
N VAL A 22 -15.71 1.63 3.40
CA VAL A 22 -16.29 2.09 2.13
C VAL A 22 -17.18 1.00 1.54
N LYS A 23 -18.39 1.36 1.10
CA LYS A 23 -19.29 0.40 0.45
C LYS A 23 -18.83 0.12 -0.99
N PRO A 24 -19.06 -1.08 -1.56
CA PRO A 24 -18.56 -1.46 -2.88
C PRO A 24 -18.85 -0.45 -3.99
N TYR A 25 -20.09 0.07 -4.04
CA TYR A 25 -20.51 1.05 -5.04
C TYR A 25 -19.87 2.44 -4.85
N GLN A 26 -19.41 2.80 -3.65
CA GLN A 26 -18.71 4.08 -3.46
C GLN A 26 -17.29 4.04 -4.04
N ARG A 27 -16.74 2.84 -4.28
CA ARG A 27 -15.38 2.68 -4.79
C ARG A 27 -15.27 3.26 -6.20
N GLU A 28 -16.31 3.15 -7.03
CA GLU A 28 -16.32 3.71 -8.39
C GLU A 28 -16.09 5.23 -8.42
N HIS A 29 -16.58 5.95 -7.40
CA HIS A 29 -16.42 7.41 -7.28
C HIS A 29 -15.10 7.80 -6.60
N LEU A 30 -14.53 6.91 -5.78
CA LEU A 30 -13.29 7.14 -5.04
C LEU A 30 -12.05 6.74 -5.85
N SER A 31 -12.15 5.72 -6.71
CA SER A 31 -11.08 5.30 -7.61
C SER A 31 -11.07 6.19 -8.84
N ARG A 32 -10.08 7.08 -8.93
CA ARG A 32 -9.88 7.90 -10.13
C ARG A 32 -9.28 7.04 -11.25
N PRO A 33 -9.57 7.32 -12.54
CA PRO A 33 -8.94 6.61 -13.66
C PRO A 33 -7.41 6.68 -13.63
N SER A 34 -6.83 7.76 -13.10
CA SER A 34 -5.38 7.91 -12.92
C SER A 34 -4.76 6.97 -11.88
N MET A 35 -5.57 6.28 -11.08
CA MET A 35 -5.11 5.23 -10.15
C MET A 35 -5.11 3.85 -10.80
N SER A 36 -5.66 3.72 -12.02
CA SER A 36 -5.57 2.48 -12.78
C SER A 36 -4.11 2.21 -13.12
N GLY A 37 -3.70 0.95 -12.97
CA GLY A 37 -2.34 0.51 -13.27
C GLY A 37 -2.05 0.37 -14.75
N GLU A 38 -2.83 0.99 -15.64
CA GLU A 38 -2.61 1.03 -17.10
C GLU A 38 -1.39 1.90 -17.44
N ARG A 39 -0.24 1.57 -16.86
CA ARG A 39 1.07 2.08 -17.28
C ARG A 39 1.47 1.40 -18.58
N ASP A 40 2.39 2.01 -19.30
CA ASP A 40 2.99 1.35 -20.46
C ASP A 40 3.55 -0.02 -20.06
N PRO A 41 3.36 -1.10 -20.86
CA PRO A 41 3.84 -2.43 -20.50
C PRO A 41 5.34 -2.50 -20.17
N GLY A 42 6.16 -1.64 -20.79
CA GLY A 42 7.58 -1.53 -20.48
C GLY A 42 7.85 -0.89 -19.12
N GLU A 43 7.11 0.16 -18.78
CA GLU A 43 7.16 0.81 -17.46
C GLU A 43 6.73 -0.15 -16.34
N GLN A 44 5.65 -0.91 -16.57
CA GLN A 44 5.19 -1.91 -15.61
C GLN A 44 6.27 -2.96 -15.31
N ARG A 45 6.92 -3.52 -16.35
CA ARG A 45 8.01 -4.50 -16.17
C ARG A 45 9.21 -3.91 -15.43
N PHE A 46 9.59 -2.68 -15.76
CA PHE A 46 10.71 -2.02 -15.08
C PHE A 46 10.45 -1.81 -13.58
N GLU A 47 9.25 -1.36 -13.24
CA GLU A 47 8.85 -1.18 -11.84
C GLU A 47 8.74 -2.49 -11.09
N GLN A 48 8.15 -3.51 -11.70
CA GLN A 48 8.02 -4.84 -11.10
C GLN A 48 9.42 -5.44 -10.87
N HIS A 49 10.36 -5.30 -11.82
CA HIS A 49 11.74 -5.75 -11.64
C HIS A 49 12.43 -5.02 -10.49
N THR A 50 12.33 -3.69 -10.46
CA THR A 50 12.91 -2.85 -9.40
C THR A 50 12.34 -3.21 -8.03
N ARG A 51 11.03 -3.45 -7.97
CA ARG A 51 10.33 -3.82 -6.74
C ARG A 51 10.70 -5.23 -6.28
N GLY A 52 10.70 -6.20 -7.19
CA GLY A 52 11.10 -7.58 -6.92
C GLY A 52 12.54 -7.68 -6.41
N SER A 53 13.46 -6.90 -6.97
CA SER A 53 14.85 -6.82 -6.48
C SER A 53 14.97 -6.20 -5.09
N ARG A 54 14.10 -5.25 -4.73
CA ARG A 54 14.16 -4.55 -3.43
C ARG A 54 13.41 -5.27 -2.32
N GLU A 55 12.25 -5.83 -2.64
CA GLU A 55 11.33 -6.42 -1.67
C GLU A 55 11.50 -7.93 -1.53
N GLY A 56 12.31 -8.58 -2.39
CA GLY A 56 12.47 -10.03 -2.41
C GLY A 56 11.15 -10.76 -2.71
N ALA A 57 10.22 -10.08 -3.40
CA ALA A 57 8.89 -10.57 -3.66
C ALA A 57 8.95 -11.63 -4.78
N ASP A 58 8.68 -12.88 -4.42
CA ASP A 58 8.45 -13.95 -5.39
C ASP A 58 6.93 -14.15 -5.58
N GLY A 59 6.49 -14.36 -6.82
CA GLY A 59 5.13 -14.84 -7.13
C GLY A 59 3.97 -13.83 -7.20
N GLY A 60 4.16 -12.54 -6.90
CA GLY A 60 3.06 -11.55 -6.91
C GLY A 60 2.70 -10.96 -8.29
N THR A 61 3.67 -10.88 -9.20
CA THR A 61 3.55 -10.19 -10.50
C THR A 61 3.94 -11.07 -11.70
N GLY A 62 4.36 -12.31 -11.45
CA GLY A 62 4.79 -13.25 -12.50
C GLY A 62 6.23 -13.04 -13.00
N GLU A 63 6.98 -12.13 -12.40
CA GLU A 63 8.43 -11.97 -12.65
C GLU A 63 9.24 -12.80 -11.66
N ALA A 64 10.37 -13.36 -12.12
CA ALA A 64 11.31 -14.06 -11.26
C ALA A 64 12.00 -13.04 -10.32
N GLY A 65 11.47 -12.90 -9.11
CA GLY A 65 11.98 -11.98 -8.10
C GLY A 65 13.30 -12.46 -7.49
N GLY A 66 14.15 -11.53 -7.06
CA GLY A 66 15.44 -11.78 -6.41
C GLY A 66 15.34 -12.22 -4.95
N GLY A 67 14.47 -13.18 -4.63
CA GLY A 67 14.45 -13.88 -3.34
C GLY A 67 15.49 -15.03 -3.30
N CYS A 68 15.63 -15.74 -2.17
CA CYS A 68 16.60 -16.86 -2.05
C CYS A 68 16.33 -18.06 -2.97
N GLY A 69 15.36 -17.98 -3.88
CA GLY A 69 15.03 -19.06 -4.81
C GLY A 69 14.57 -20.35 -4.11
N CYS A 70 14.12 -20.24 -2.86
CA CYS A 70 13.73 -21.37 -2.05
C CYS A 70 12.29 -21.80 -2.41
N ASN A 71 12.15 -22.50 -3.54
CA ASN A 71 11.04 -23.45 -3.76
C ASN A 71 11.35 -24.76 -3.05
#